data_AF-A0A486XBZ0-F1
#
_entry.id   AF-A0A486XBZ0-F1
#
_cell.length_a   1.000
_cell.length_b   1.000
_cell.length_c   1.000
_cell.angle_alpha   90.00
_cell.angle_beta   90.00
_cell.angle_gamma   90.00
#
_symmetry.space_group_name_H-M   'P 1'
#
loop_
_entity.id
_entity.type
_entity.pdbx_description
1 polymer ?
#
loop_
_entity_poly.entity_id
_entity_poly.type
_entity_poly.pdbx_seq_one_letter_code
_entity_poly.pdbx_strand_id
1 'polypeptide(L)'
;MRYSKPTNVQDVLENSSLGKIMQKGILLQQLNEQVERLFPNQFKGFYRVANLSETTLVIEVANAMVRQSLLFKEKDLLAKVQGLNPQIQQLQFKVNPALITQPR
;
A
#
# COMPACT_ATOMS: atom_id res chain seq x y z
N MET A 1 10.44 4.02 -47.42
CA MET A 1 9.05 3.92 -46.92
C MET A 1 9.10 3.66 -45.42
N ARG A 2 8.74 4.67 -44.59
CA ARG A 2 8.74 4.54 -43.12
C ARG A 2 7.35 4.07 -42.70
N TYR A 3 7.21 2.80 -42.36
CA TYR A 3 5.98 2.25 -41.80
C TYR A 3 5.84 2.73 -40.34
N SER A 4 5.08 3.80 -40.09
CA SER A 4 4.55 4.06 -38.75
C SER A 4 3.16 3.44 -38.65
N LYS A 5 3.09 2.20 -38.17
CA LYS A 5 1.81 1.67 -37.69
C LYS A 5 1.35 2.57 -36.53
N PRO A 6 0.09 3.01 -36.48
CA PRO A 6 -0.43 3.73 -35.32
C PRO A 6 -0.38 2.77 -34.13
N THR A 7 0.63 2.92 -33.27
CA THR A 7 0.69 2.15 -32.03
C THR A 7 -0.48 2.59 -31.19
N ASN A 8 -1.33 1.64 -30.81
CA ASN A 8 -2.50 1.89 -29.98
C ASN A 8 -2.05 2.59 -28.69
N VAL A 9 -2.57 3.78 -28.43
CA VAL A 9 -2.25 4.59 -27.25
C VAL A 9 -2.44 3.80 -25.95
N GLN A 10 -3.40 2.87 -25.92
CA GLN A 10 -3.65 1.99 -24.78
C GLN A 10 -2.48 1.01 -24.55
N ASP A 11 -2.00 0.34 -25.60
CA ASP A 11 -0.84 -0.56 -25.52
C ASP A 11 0.45 0.19 -25.13
N VAL A 12 0.63 1.42 -25.64
CA VAL A 12 1.77 2.26 -25.26
C VAL A 12 1.69 2.64 -23.79
N LEU A 13 0.51 3.03 -23.31
CA LEU A 13 0.30 3.43 -21.93
C LEU A 13 0.52 2.27 -20.96
N GLU A 14 -0.06 1.09 -21.22
CA GLU A 14 0.08 -0.09 -20.36
C GLU A 14 1.52 -0.57 -20.23
N ASN A 15 2.30 -0.50 -21.31
CA ASN A 15 3.71 -0.88 -21.31
C ASN A 15 4.66 0.26 -20.88
N SER A 16 4.16 1.49 -20.78
CA SER A 16 4.96 2.65 -20.37
C SER A 16 5.27 2.66 -18.88
N SER A 17 6.26 3.47 -18.50
CA SER A 17 6.53 3.80 -17.09
C SER A 17 5.33 4.42 -16.39
N LEU A 18 4.53 5.23 -17.09
CA LEU A 18 3.30 5.84 -16.56
C LEU A 18 2.24 4.78 -16.24
N GLY A 19 1.99 3.83 -17.15
CA GLY A 19 1.05 2.73 -16.90
C GLY A 19 1.44 1.91 -15.67
N LYS A 20 2.73 1.58 -15.52
CA LYS A 20 3.25 0.89 -14.35
C LYS A 20 3.06 1.69 -13.05
N ILE A 21 3.27 3.01 -13.09
CA ILE A 21 3.03 3.90 -11.94
C ILE A 21 1.54 3.92 -11.58
N MET A 22 0.65 4.04 -12.57
CA MET A 22 -0.80 4.04 -12.35
C MET A 22 -1.28 2.71 -11.75
N GLN A 23 -0.84 1.58 -12.30
CA GLN A 23 -1.17 0.24 -11.79
C GLN A 23 -0.69 0.08 -10.35
N LYS A 24 0.53 0.55 -10.03
CA LYS A 24 1.04 0.54 -8.66
C LYS A 24 0.17 1.40 -7.74
N GLY A 25 -0.25 2.57 -8.18
CA GLY A 25 -1.16 3.45 -7.42
C GLY A 25 -2.49 2.77 -7.10
N ILE A 26 -3.12 2.14 -8.09
CA ILE A 26 -4.38 1.39 -7.93
C ILE A 26 -4.20 0.23 -6.94
N LEU A 27 -3.12 -0.54 -7.08
CA LEU A 27 -2.80 -1.65 -6.18
C LEU A 27 -2.66 -1.17 -4.73
N LEU A 28 -1.92 -0.07 -4.51
CA LEU A 28 -1.75 0.49 -3.17
C LEU A 28 -3.06 0.99 -2.58
N GLN A 29 -3.93 1.57 -3.40
CA GLN A 29 -5.26 2.00 -2.95
C GLN A 29 -6.14 0.82 -2.52
N GLN A 30 -6.17 -0.25 -3.31
CA GLN A 30 -6.91 -1.47 -2.95
C GLN A 30 -6.37 -2.11 -1.67
N LEU A 31 -5.03 -2.14 -1.52
CA LEU A 31 -4.40 -2.64 -0.30
C LEU A 31 -4.73 -1.76 0.91
N ASN A 32 -4.78 -0.43 0.75
CA ASN A 32 -5.23 0.47 1.80
C ASN A 32 -6.63 0.11 2.29
N GLU A 33 -7.57 -0.05 1.37
CA GLU A 33 -8.96 -0.38 1.71
C GLU A 33 -9.10 -1.74 2.40
N GLN A 34 -8.29 -2.73 2.02
CA GLN A 34 -8.28 -4.04 2.68
C GLN A 34 -7.67 -3.95 4.09
N VAL A 35 -6.53 -3.27 4.21
CA VAL A 35 -5.85 -3.06 5.50
C VAL A 35 -6.76 -2.28 6.45
N GLU A 36 -7.47 -1.25 5.97
CA GLU A 36 -8.42 -0.49 6.79
C GLU A 36 -9.55 -1.34 7.39
N ARG A 37 -9.98 -2.41 6.69
CA ARG A 37 -11.00 -3.34 7.20
C ARG A 37 -10.43 -4.35 8.21
N LEU A 38 -9.15 -4.67 8.10
CA LEU A 38 -8.49 -5.68 8.93
C LEU A 38 -7.92 -5.10 10.24
N PHE A 39 -7.43 -3.86 10.17
CA PHE A 39 -6.71 -3.20 11.25
C PHE A 39 -7.68 -2.55 12.25
N PRO A 40 -7.22 -2.24 13.48
CA PRO A 40 -8.10 -1.71 14.52
C PRO A 40 -8.74 -0.37 14.12
N ASN A 41 -10.07 -0.31 14.17
CA ASN A 41 -10.85 0.88 13.79
C ASN A 41 -10.46 2.15 14.55
N GLN A 42 -9.99 2.03 15.79
CA GLN A 42 -9.51 3.16 16.61
C GLN A 42 -8.34 3.92 16.00
N PHE A 43 -7.58 3.31 15.07
CA PHE A 43 -6.47 3.95 14.37
C PHE A 43 -6.80 4.35 12.93
N LYS A 44 -8.07 4.25 12.52
CA LYS A 44 -8.49 4.56 11.15
C LYS A 44 -8.09 6.00 10.77
N GLY A 45 -7.46 6.14 9.59
CA GLY A 45 -6.94 7.40 9.09
C GLY A 45 -5.72 7.94 9.85
N PHE A 46 -5.06 7.12 10.67
CA PHE A 46 -3.73 7.40 11.25
C PHE A 46 -2.66 6.46 10.70
N TYR A 47 -2.96 5.70 9.65
CA TYR A 47 -2.00 4.87 8.94
C TYR A 47 -2.39 4.75 7.47
N ARG A 48 -1.43 4.37 6.64
CA ARG A 48 -1.65 3.95 5.24
C ARG A 48 -0.57 2.95 4.81
N VAL A 49 -0.90 2.07 3.88
CA VAL A 49 0.06 1.32 3.08
C VAL A 49 0.86 2.30 2.23
N ALA A 50 2.18 2.27 2.42
CA ALA A 50 3.11 3.10 1.67
C ALA A 50 3.80 2.30 0.55
N ASN A 51 4.03 1.01 0.79
CA ASN A 51 4.65 0.14 -0.21
C ASN A 51 4.32 -1.33 0.06
N LEU A 52 4.41 -2.12 -1.00
CA LEU A 52 4.38 -3.57 -0.96
C LEU A 52 5.62 -4.09 -1.70
N SER A 53 6.41 -4.93 -1.05
CA SER A 53 7.40 -5.80 -1.70
C SER A 53 6.91 -7.25 -1.67
N GLU A 54 7.70 -8.18 -2.21
CA GLU A 54 7.36 -9.61 -2.25
C GLU A 54 7.01 -10.18 -0.87
N THR A 55 7.72 -9.74 0.19
CA THR A 55 7.56 -10.30 1.54
C THR A 55 7.22 -9.26 2.61
N THR A 56 7.20 -7.97 2.27
CA THR A 56 7.03 -6.89 3.25
C THR A 56 5.90 -5.96 2.86
N LEU A 57 4.96 -5.76 3.78
CA LEU A 57 3.98 -4.68 3.71
C LEU A 57 4.47 -3.51 4.56
N VAL A 58 4.76 -2.38 3.91
CA VAL A 58 5.22 -1.16 4.59
C VAL A 58 4.02 -0.27 4.88
N ILE A 59 3.83 0.06 6.15
CA ILE A 59 2.73 0.87 6.65
C ILE A 59 3.31 2.14 7.27
N GLU A 60 2.93 3.28 6.73
CA GLU A 60 3.18 4.57 7.36
C GLU A 60 2.14 4.83 8.44
N VAL A 61 2.56 5.36 9.58
CA VAL A 61 1.71 5.67 10.73
C VAL A 61 1.94 7.10 11.22
N ALA A 62 0.90 7.77 11.68
CA ALA A 62 0.93 9.20 11.97
C ALA A 62 1.91 9.58 13.09
N ASN A 63 2.12 8.70 14.07
CA ASN A 63 2.98 8.96 15.22
C ASN A 63 3.47 7.66 15.89
N ALA A 64 4.37 7.81 16.86
CA ALA A 64 4.97 6.70 17.60
C ALA A 64 3.94 5.92 18.47
N MET A 65 2.90 6.57 18.98
CA MET A 65 1.85 5.91 19.77
C MET A 65 1.08 4.90 18.90
N VAL A 66 0.68 5.31 17.70
CA VAL A 66 0.03 4.41 16.73
C VAL A 66 0.98 3.28 16.33
N ARG A 67 2.26 3.60 16.06
CA ARG A 67 3.28 2.59 15.76
C ARG A 67 3.36 1.52 16.86
N GLN A 68 3.51 1.94 18.10
CA GLN A 68 3.68 1.02 19.23
C GLN A 68 2.42 0.17 19.45
N SER A 69 1.24 0.77 19.26
CA SER A 69 -0.03 0.07 19.38
C SER A 69 -0.21 -1.02 18.32
N LEU A 70 0.24 -0.76 17.07
CA LEU A 70 0.20 -1.75 16.00
C LEU A 70 1.27 -2.83 16.18
N LEU A 71 2.48 -2.48 16.63
CA LEU A 71 3.53 -3.44 16.97
C LEU A 71 3.08 -4.43 18.04
N PHE A 72 2.33 -3.96 19.05
CA PHE A 72 1.78 -4.84 20.09
C PHE A 72 0.84 -5.92 19.52
N LYS A 73 0.21 -5.64 18.37
CA LYS A 73 -0.70 -6.56 17.68
C LYS A 73 -0.08 -7.19 16.42
N GLU A 74 1.23 -7.04 16.22
CA GLU A 74 1.89 -7.35 14.95
C GLU A 74 1.65 -8.79 14.50
N LYS A 75 1.75 -9.77 15.40
CA LYS A 75 1.53 -11.18 15.08
C LYS A 75 0.11 -11.44 14.55
N ASP A 76 -0.90 -10.89 15.22
CA ASP A 76 -2.30 -11.05 14.82
C ASP A 76 -2.59 -10.33 13.50
N LEU A 77 -2.02 -9.14 13.32
CA LEU A 77 -2.17 -8.35 12.10
C LEU A 77 -1.48 -9.04 10.92
N LEU A 78 -0.28 -9.59 11.13
CA LEU A 78 0.46 -10.34 10.11
C LEU A 78 -0.31 -11.59 9.70
N ALA A 79 -0.86 -12.35 10.65
CA ALA A 79 -1.68 -13.53 10.34
C ALA A 79 -2.91 -13.18 9.50
N LYS A 80 -3.58 -12.05 9.80
CA LYS A 80 -4.70 -11.55 8.98
C LYS A 80 -4.26 -11.12 7.58
N VAL A 81 -3.13 -10.43 7.46
CA VAL A 81 -2.57 -10.02 6.17
C VAL A 81 -2.16 -11.24 5.35
N GLN A 82 -1.58 -12.27 5.97
CA GLN A 82 -1.24 -13.54 5.33
C GLN A 82 -2.46 -14.31 4.83
N GLY A 83 -3.61 -14.17 5.49
CA GLY A 83 -4.88 -14.69 5.00
C GLY A 83 -5.32 -14.08 3.66
N LEU A 84 -4.87 -12.86 3.33
CA LEU A 84 -5.10 -12.22 2.04
C LEU A 84 -3.94 -12.44 1.04
N ASN A 85 -2.71 -12.37 1.53
CA ASN A 85 -1.50 -12.60 0.74
C ASN A 85 -0.46 -13.39 1.54
N PRO A 86 -0.37 -14.71 1.33
CA PRO A 86 0.55 -15.59 2.08
C PRO A 86 2.04 -15.29 1.88
N GLN A 87 2.42 -14.54 0.83
CA GLN A 87 3.82 -14.21 0.56
C GLN A 87 4.38 -13.20 1.56
N ILE A 88 3.51 -12.43 2.23
CA ILE A 88 3.92 -11.42 3.20
C ILE A 88 4.37 -12.09 4.49
N GLN A 89 5.61 -11.81 4.88
CA GLN A 89 6.27 -12.40 6.06
C GLN A 89 6.48 -11.37 7.16
N GLN A 90 6.41 -10.07 6.87
CA GLN A 90 6.65 -9.02 7.84
C GLN A 90 5.83 -7.75 7.56
N LEU A 91 5.48 -7.06 8.65
CA LEU A 91 4.88 -5.73 8.63
C LEU A 91 5.92 -4.71 9.06
N GLN A 92 6.18 -3.71 8.23
CA GLN A 92 7.13 -2.63 8.59
C GLN A 92 6.38 -1.34 8.88
N PHE A 93 6.41 -0.89 10.13
CA PHE A 93 5.79 0.37 10.55
C PHE A 93 6.77 1.55 10.57
N LYS A 94 6.51 2.57 9.76
CA LYS A 94 7.32 3.81 9.67
C LYS A 94 6.50 5.02 10.11
N VAL A 95 7.06 5.86 10.97
CA VAL A 95 6.37 7.10 11.38
C VAL A 95 6.42 8.11 10.24
N ASN A 96 5.27 8.64 9.85
CA ASN A 96 5.11 9.74 8.90
C ASN A 96 4.10 10.76 9.47
N PRO A 97 4.58 11.84 10.12
CA PRO A 97 3.72 12.87 10.70
C PRO A 97 2.86 13.63 9.67
N ALA A 98 3.26 13.63 8.39
CA ALA A 98 2.51 14.30 7.33
C ALA A 98 1.14 13.68 7.05
N LEU A 99 0.87 12.48 7.58
CA LEU A 99 -0.45 11.85 7.52
C LEU A 99 -1.53 12.64 8.27
N ILE A 100 -1.15 13.44 9.26
CA ILE A 100 -2.09 14.27 10.03
C ILE A 100 -2.50 15.52 9.22
N THR A 101 -1.65 15.95 8.28
CA THR A 101 -1.82 17.20 7.53
C THR A 101 -2.44 17.00 6.14
N GLN A 102 -2.65 15.76 5.69
CA GLN A 102 -3.28 15.49 4.40
C GLN A 102 -4.82 15.45 4.53
N PRO A 103 -5.59 16.13 3.66
CA PRO A 103 -7.04 15.98 3.63
C PRO A 103 -7.39 14.52 3.32
N ARG A 104 -8.33 13.98 4.09
CA ARG A 104 -8.80 12.60 3.99
C ARG A 104 -9.71 12.41 2.79
#